data_AF-A0A7J7QP01-F1
#
_entry.id   AF-A0A7J7QP01-F1
#
_cell.length_a   1.000
_cell.length_b   1.000
_cell.length_c   1.000
_cell.angle_alpha   90.00
_cell.angle_beta   90.00
_cell.angle_gamma   90.00
#
_symmetry.space_group_name_H-M   'P 1'
#
loop_
_entity.id
_entity.type
_entity.pdbx_description
1 polymer ?
#
loop_
_entity_poly.entity_id
_entity_poly.type
_entity_poly.pdbx_seq_one_letter_code
_entity_poly.pdbx_strand_id
1 'polypeptide(L)'
;MAHCSAKLDEVSRNCILEEAIRREERNMRLNSEFTVSDPRKMPILSEKPNYTTPASQPTEQQLQAAHDKLMTLTNLKHVEQSPTQVYQLPATSSMEYGFFSSKQLVERDNMFQHNKGHCDVTKYAASYTAMTGVTPFHNLHGAGGAAATQKK
;
A
#
# COMPACT_ATOMS: atom_id res chain seq x y z
N MET A 1 -10.75 32.43 -27.45
CA MET A 1 -11.77 33.50 -27.41
C MET A 1 -11.65 34.33 -28.67
N ALA A 2 -12.70 34.45 -29.47
CA ALA A 2 -12.66 35.17 -30.74
C ALA A 2 -12.47 36.68 -30.48
N HIS A 3 -11.38 37.25 -31.01
CA HIS A 3 -11.12 38.69 -30.91
C HIS A 3 -12.00 39.45 -31.91
N CYS A 4 -13.14 39.98 -31.45
CA CYS A 4 -13.99 40.84 -32.27
C CYS A 4 -13.42 42.27 -32.30
N SER A 5 -13.40 42.89 -33.48
CA SER A 5 -12.83 44.24 -33.69
C SER A 5 -13.56 45.31 -32.87
N ALA A 6 -12.81 46.21 -32.22
CA ALA A 6 -13.34 47.30 -31.39
C ALA A 6 -14.14 48.37 -32.18
N LYS A 7 -14.15 48.29 -33.51
CA LYS A 7 -14.84 49.25 -34.40
C LYS A 7 -16.32 48.95 -34.64
N LEU A 8 -16.82 47.81 -34.14
CA LEU A 8 -18.21 47.40 -34.31
C LEU A 8 -19.05 47.78 -33.09
N ASP A 9 -20.28 48.24 -33.38
CA ASP A 9 -21.33 48.50 -32.38
C ASP A 9 -21.61 47.25 -31.53
N GLU A 10 -22.05 47.47 -30.29
CA GLU A 10 -22.24 46.42 -29.29
C GLU A 10 -23.30 45.40 -29.72
N VAL A 11 -24.38 45.87 -30.33
CA VAL A 11 -25.45 44.99 -30.86
C VAL A 11 -24.90 44.10 -31.98
N SER A 12 -24.11 44.69 -32.89
CA SER A 12 -23.49 43.95 -33.99
C SER A 12 -22.48 42.91 -33.50
N ARG A 13 -21.73 43.23 -32.44
CA ARG A 13 -20.77 42.31 -31.80
C ARG A 13 -21.47 41.12 -31.15
N ASN A 14 -22.59 41.38 -30.48
CA ASN A 14 -23.40 40.34 -29.85
C ASN A 14 -24.03 39.41 -30.90
N CYS A 15 -24.52 39.93 -32.03
CA CYS A 15 -25.02 39.10 -33.12
C CYS A 15 -23.93 38.20 -33.72
N ILE A 16 -22.72 38.70 -33.91
CA ILE A 16 -21.59 37.89 -34.41
C ILE A 16 -21.22 36.79 -33.41
N LEU A 17 -21.20 37.12 -32.12
CA LEU A 17 -20.92 36.15 -31.06
C LEU A 17 -21.99 35.06 -31.02
N GLU A 18 -23.26 35.44 -31.12
CA GLU A 18 -24.39 34.50 -31.15
C GLU A 18 -24.30 33.55 -32.34
N GLU A 19 -23.99 34.05 -33.53
CA GLU A 19 -23.80 33.21 -34.72
C GLU A 19 -22.57 32.31 -34.60
N ALA A 20 -21.49 32.77 -33.97
CA ALA A 20 -20.31 31.94 -33.71
C ALA A 20 -20.63 30.79 -32.74
N ILE A 21 -21.34 31.08 -31.65
CA ILE A 21 -21.79 30.09 -30.67
C ILE A 21 -22.72 29.08 -31.34
N ARG A 22 -23.74 29.53 -32.09
CA ARG A 22 -24.65 28.64 -32.84
C ARG A 22 -23.92 27.74 -33.84
N ARG A 23 -22.86 28.25 -34.48
CA ARG A 23 -22.03 27.48 -35.42
C ARG A 23 -21.18 26.43 -34.70
N GLU A 24 -20.67 26.76 -33.53
CA GLU A 24 -19.90 25.84 -32.68
C GLU A 24 -20.81 24.74 -32.11
N GLU A 25 -21.95 25.10 -31.53
CA GLU A 25 -22.96 24.16 -31.02
C GLU A 25 -23.46 23.19 -32.10
N ARG A 26 -23.65 23.65 -33.33
CA ARG A 26 -24.04 22.79 -34.46
C ARG A 26 -22.98 21.73 -34.81
N ASN A 27 -21.71 22.04 -34.57
CA ASN A 27 -20.57 21.16 -34.88
C ASN A 27 -20.08 20.36 -33.66
N MET A 28 -20.50 20.73 -32.45
CA MET A 28 -20.25 19.96 -31.23
C MET A 28 -21.06 18.67 -31.24
N ARG A 29 -20.49 17.62 -31.81
CA ARG A 29 -20.99 16.25 -31.68
C ARG A 29 -20.14 15.52 -30.65
N LEU A 30 -20.78 15.13 -29.54
CA LEU A 30 -20.16 14.21 -28.59
C LEU A 30 -20.04 12.85 -29.28
N ASN A 31 -18.82 12.44 -29.61
CA ASN A 31 -18.59 11.10 -30.13
C ASN A 31 -18.63 10.13 -28.94
N SER A 32 -19.83 9.65 -28.60
CA SER A 32 -20.06 8.71 -27.49
C SER A 32 -19.45 7.35 -27.73
N GLU A 33 -19.23 7.00 -29.00
CA GLU A 33 -18.69 5.71 -29.43
C GLU A 33 -17.37 5.93 -30.15
N PHE A 34 -16.28 5.92 -29.37
CA PHE A 34 -14.94 5.90 -29.95
C PHE A 34 -14.70 4.53 -30.61
N THR A 35 -14.74 4.50 -31.94
CA THR A 35 -14.40 3.31 -32.73
C THR A 35 -13.11 3.56 -33.50
N VAL A 36 -12.15 2.66 -33.34
CA VAL A 36 -10.91 2.68 -34.12
C VAL A 36 -11.19 1.98 -35.45
N SER A 37 -11.10 2.71 -36.56
CA SER A 37 -11.42 2.16 -37.90
C SER A 37 -10.52 0.99 -38.31
N ASP A 38 -9.31 0.88 -37.77
CA ASP A 38 -8.39 -0.23 -38.00
C ASP A 38 -7.69 -0.60 -36.68
N PRO A 39 -8.11 -1.69 -36.00
CA PRO A 39 -7.58 -2.07 -34.70
C PRO A 39 -6.10 -2.46 -34.76
N ARG A 40 -5.53 -2.73 -35.95
CA ARG A 40 -4.11 -3.08 -36.12
C ARG A 40 -3.19 -1.88 -36.09
N LYS A 41 -3.72 -0.68 -36.39
CA LYS A 41 -2.97 0.58 -36.37
C LYS A 41 -3.01 1.28 -35.01
N MET A 42 -3.70 0.69 -34.04
CA MET A 42 -3.71 1.19 -32.67
C MET A 42 -2.36 0.88 -32.01
N PRO A 43 -1.56 1.88 -31.61
CA PRO A 43 -0.32 1.61 -30.88
C PRO A 43 -0.68 1.05 -29.51
N ILE A 44 -0.53 -0.26 -29.34
CA ILE A 44 -0.66 -0.92 -28.03
C ILE A 44 0.63 -0.61 -27.27
N LEU A 45 0.57 0.37 -26.38
CA LEU A 45 1.63 0.60 -25.40
C LEU A 45 1.60 -0.57 -24.41
N SER A 46 2.60 -1.45 -24.48
CA SER A 46 2.78 -2.47 -23.47
C SER A 46 2.95 -1.80 -22.10
N GLU A 47 2.32 -2.37 -21.08
CA GLU A 47 2.52 -1.90 -19.71
C GLU A 47 3.99 -1.97 -19.30
N LYS A 48 4.35 -1.22 -18.26
CA LYS A 48 5.73 -1.27 -17.75
C LYS A 48 6.04 -2.72 -17.34
N PRO A 49 7.24 -3.26 -17.63
CA PRO A 49 7.60 -4.63 -17.24
C PRO A 49 7.57 -4.88 -15.73
N ASN A 50 7.61 -3.81 -14.93
CA ASN A 50 7.49 -3.84 -13.48
C ASN A 50 6.04 -3.59 -12.99
N TYR A 51 5.07 -3.55 -13.91
CA TYR A 51 3.66 -3.42 -13.57
C TYR A 51 3.11 -4.78 -13.18
N THR A 52 3.46 -5.23 -11.98
CA THR A 52 2.76 -6.32 -11.30
C THR A 52 1.52 -5.77 -10.63
N THR A 53 0.50 -5.37 -11.39
CA THR A 53 -0.84 -5.51 -10.83
C THR A 53 -1.12 -7.00 -10.76
N PRO A 54 -1.28 -7.60 -9.57
CA PRO A 54 -1.75 -8.97 -9.50
C PRO A 54 -3.08 -9.02 -10.26
N ALA A 55 -3.11 -9.83 -11.31
CA ALA A 55 -4.27 -9.98 -12.16
C ALA A 55 -5.42 -10.53 -11.31
N SER A 56 -6.39 -9.66 -10.98
CA SER A 56 -7.50 -9.94 -10.07
C SER A 56 -7.06 -10.30 -8.64
N GLN A 57 -7.77 -9.79 -7.62
CA GLN A 57 -7.66 -10.43 -6.31
C GLN A 57 -8.17 -11.85 -6.50
N PRO A 58 -7.35 -12.89 -6.29
CA PRO A 58 -7.79 -14.26 -6.52
C PRO A 58 -9.03 -14.51 -5.67
N THR A 59 -10.09 -15.00 -6.31
CA THR A 59 -11.29 -15.42 -5.59
C THR A 59 -10.87 -16.48 -4.57
N GLU A 60 -11.50 -16.51 -3.39
CA GLU A 60 -11.21 -17.49 -2.33
C GLU A 60 -11.15 -18.93 -2.85
N GLN A 61 -12.00 -19.28 -3.82
CA GLN A 61 -12.02 -20.57 -4.50
C GLN A 61 -10.73 -20.88 -5.28
N GLN A 62 -10.15 -19.89 -5.96
CA GLN A 62 -8.90 -20.05 -6.71
C GLN A 62 -7.72 -20.19 -5.75
N LEU A 63 -7.75 -19.48 -4.62
CA LEU A 63 -6.75 -19.59 -3.57
C LEU A 63 -6.79 -20.98 -2.93
N GLN A 64 -7.99 -21.50 -2.61
CA GLN A 64 -8.16 -22.85 -2.08
C GLN A 64 -7.66 -23.91 -3.08
N ALA A 65 -8.01 -23.80 -4.35
CA ALA A 65 -7.56 -24.75 -5.38
C ALA A 65 -6.02 -24.72 -5.56
N ALA A 66 -5.40 -23.54 -5.47
CA ALA A 66 -3.95 -23.42 -5.50
C ALA A 66 -3.30 -24.04 -4.26
N HIS A 67 -3.87 -23.82 -3.08
CA HIS A 67 -3.43 -24.41 -1.82
C HIS A 67 -3.52 -25.94 -1.86
N ASP A 68 -4.63 -26.51 -2.33
CA ASP A 68 -4.82 -27.96 -2.45
C ASP A 68 -3.80 -28.57 -3.44
N LYS A 69 -3.53 -27.87 -4.54
CA LYS A 69 -2.51 -28.28 -5.50
C LYS A 69 -1.10 -28.25 -4.89
N LEU A 70 -0.77 -27.27 -4.06
CA LEU A 70 0.50 -27.25 -3.34
C LEU A 70 0.59 -28.39 -2.31
N MET A 71 -0.49 -28.65 -1.57
CA MET A 71 -0.55 -29.75 -0.60
C MET A 71 -0.39 -31.13 -1.24
N THR A 72 -0.87 -31.31 -2.47
CA THR A 72 -0.68 -32.57 -3.23
C THR A 72 0.72 -32.72 -3.81
N LEU A 73 1.36 -31.62 -4.23
CA LEU A 73 2.71 -31.65 -4.82
C LEU A 73 3.82 -31.74 -3.79
N THR A 74 3.58 -31.25 -2.57
CA THR A 74 4.57 -31.27 -1.49
C THR A 74 4.43 -32.53 -0.63
N ASN A 75 5.56 -33.09 -0.19
CA ASN A 75 5.58 -34.24 0.72
C ASN A 75 5.34 -33.85 2.19
N LEU A 76 5.40 -32.55 2.49
CA LEU A 76 5.24 -32.03 3.84
C LEU A 76 3.75 -31.87 4.13
N LYS A 77 3.21 -32.82 4.88
CA LYS A 77 1.83 -32.75 5.37
C LYS A 77 1.77 -31.82 6.58
N HIS A 78 0.70 -31.03 6.69
CA HIS A 78 0.39 -30.19 7.87
C HIS A 78 1.36 -29.01 8.12
N VAL A 79 2.01 -28.47 7.08
CA VAL A 79 2.97 -27.34 7.21
C VAL A 79 2.35 -26.12 7.90
N GLU A 80 1.10 -25.80 7.56
CA GLU A 80 0.39 -24.63 8.07
C GLU A 80 -0.32 -24.88 9.40
N GLN A 81 -0.34 -26.13 9.88
CA GLN A 81 -1.09 -26.50 11.09
C GLN A 81 -0.16 -26.53 12.30
N SER A 82 -0.63 -26.01 13.43
CA SER A 82 0.13 -26.12 14.67
C SER A 82 0.15 -27.58 15.17
N PRO A 83 1.18 -28.02 15.91
CA PRO A 83 1.24 -29.38 16.44
C PRO A 83 0.01 -29.81 17.25
N THR A 84 -0.65 -28.86 17.93
CA THR A 84 -1.90 -29.06 18.67
C THR A 84 -3.13 -29.33 17.80
N GLN A 85 -3.11 -28.93 16.52
CA GLN A 85 -4.18 -29.22 15.56
C GLN A 85 -4.00 -30.61 14.94
N VAL A 86 -2.76 -31.06 14.80
CA VAL A 86 -2.41 -32.34 14.20
C VAL A 86 -2.48 -33.48 15.21
N TYR A 87 -2.00 -33.24 16.43
CA TYR A 87 -1.88 -34.26 17.48
C TYR A 87 -2.75 -33.90 18.68
N GLN A 88 -3.43 -34.91 19.24
CA GLN A 88 -4.23 -34.74 20.47
C GLN A 88 -3.35 -34.57 21.71
N LEU A 89 -2.17 -35.20 21.71
CA LEU A 89 -1.18 -35.19 22.78
C LEU A 89 0.22 -35.02 22.18
N PRO A 90 1.20 -34.49 22.95
CA PRO A 90 2.58 -34.39 22.48
C PRO A 90 3.11 -35.76 22.08
N ALA A 91 3.58 -35.90 20.84
CA ALA A 91 4.12 -37.16 20.33
C ALA A 91 5.57 -37.41 20.77
N THR A 92 6.29 -36.36 21.16
CA THR A 92 7.70 -36.42 21.55
C THR A 92 7.94 -35.58 22.80
N SER A 93 8.97 -35.93 23.57
CA SER A 93 9.35 -35.19 24.78
C SER A 93 9.68 -33.72 24.50
N SER A 94 10.30 -33.41 23.36
CA SER A 94 10.54 -32.01 22.95
C SER A 94 9.26 -31.23 22.67
N MET A 95 8.20 -31.90 22.21
CA MET A 95 6.90 -31.26 21.97
C MET A 95 6.15 -30.98 23.27
N GLU A 96 6.39 -31.74 24.35
CA GLU A 96 5.73 -31.51 25.64
C GLU A 96 5.94 -30.06 26.13
N TYR A 97 7.12 -29.51 25.84
CA TYR A 97 7.43 -28.11 26.08
C TYR A 97 6.62 -27.20 25.15
N GLY A 98 5.64 -26.51 25.73
CA GLY A 98 4.86 -25.50 25.02
C GLY A 98 3.68 -26.04 24.21
N PHE A 99 3.43 -27.37 24.20
CA PHE A 99 2.27 -27.94 23.50
C PHE A 99 0.95 -27.30 23.91
N PHE A 100 0.75 -27.10 25.22
CA PHE A 100 -0.45 -26.47 25.76
C PHE A 100 -0.33 -24.95 25.90
N SER A 101 0.71 -24.31 25.33
CA SER A 101 0.96 -22.88 25.51
C SER A 101 -0.02 -21.99 24.74
N SER A 102 -0.71 -22.52 23.74
CA SER A 102 -1.69 -21.75 22.95
C SER A 102 -2.89 -21.31 23.79
N LYS A 103 -3.25 -22.09 24.81
CA LYS A 103 -4.30 -21.76 25.77
C LYS A 103 -3.67 -21.47 27.11
N GLN A 104 -3.82 -20.24 27.56
CA GLN A 104 -3.35 -19.87 28.89
C GLN A 104 -4.14 -20.67 29.95
N LEU A 105 -3.45 -21.44 30.79
CA LEU A 105 -4.08 -22.29 31.80
C LEU A 105 -4.72 -21.49 32.95
N VAL A 106 -4.18 -20.31 33.21
CA VAL A 106 -4.64 -19.37 34.25
C VAL A 106 -4.66 -17.99 33.61
N GLU A 107 -5.64 -17.14 33.88
CA GLU A 107 -5.66 -15.76 33.37
C GLU A 107 -4.44 -14.96 33.87
N ARG A 108 -3.89 -14.06 33.05
CA ARG A 108 -2.74 -13.26 33.49
C ARG A 108 -3.24 -12.29 34.56
N ASP A 109 -2.79 -12.45 35.80
CA ASP A 109 -3.01 -11.44 36.81
C ASP A 109 -2.15 -10.21 36.48
N ASN A 110 -2.79 -9.05 36.37
CA ASN A 110 -2.13 -7.78 36.09
C ASN A 110 -1.55 -7.14 37.36
N MET A 111 -1.91 -7.64 38.55
CA MET A 111 -1.50 -7.08 39.84
C MET A 111 0.02 -7.03 40.02
N PHE A 112 0.75 -8.00 39.45
CA PHE A 112 2.21 -8.09 39.54
C PHE A 112 2.95 -7.81 38.23
N GLN A 113 2.25 -7.29 37.21
CA GLN A 113 2.87 -6.95 35.93
C GLN A 113 3.53 -5.57 35.98
N HIS A 114 4.79 -5.53 36.41
CA HIS A 114 5.61 -4.31 36.45
C HIS A 114 6.48 -4.17 35.19
N ASN A 115 5.86 -4.24 34.03
CA ASN A 115 6.56 -4.07 32.76
C ASN A 115 7.09 -2.63 32.65
N LYS A 116 8.34 -2.46 32.23
CA LYS A 116 8.92 -1.13 31.98
C LYS A 116 8.33 -0.55 30.70
N GLY A 117 7.20 0.13 30.82
CA GLY A 117 6.59 0.89 29.72
C GLY A 117 7.41 2.14 29.37
N HIS A 118 7.10 2.75 28.23
CA HIS A 118 7.71 4.02 27.83
C HIS A 118 7.17 5.17 28.70
N CYS A 119 8.08 5.89 29.37
CA CYS A 119 7.78 7.17 30.02
C CYS A 119 7.85 8.32 29.01
N ASP A 120 7.33 9.50 29.37
CA ASP A 120 7.23 10.65 28.45
C ASP A 120 8.59 11.07 27.90
N VAL A 121 9.65 11.00 28.70
CA VAL A 121 11.02 11.27 28.26
C VAL A 121 11.46 10.29 27.17
N THR A 122 11.17 9.00 27.32
CA THR A 122 11.51 7.99 26.30
C THR A 122 10.66 8.10 25.04
N LYS A 123 9.38 8.49 25.17
CA LYS A 123 8.50 8.76 24.02
C LYS A 123 8.98 9.98 23.24
N TYR A 124 9.35 11.05 23.95
CA TYR A 124 9.96 12.23 23.36
C TYR A 124 11.28 11.89 22.66
N ALA A 125 12.14 11.08 23.28
CA ALA A 125 13.39 10.66 22.66
C ALA A 125 13.18 9.88 21.36
N ALA A 126 12.18 8.99 21.34
CA ALA A 126 11.81 8.25 20.15
C ALA A 126 11.27 9.15 19.03
N SER A 127 10.35 10.08 19.35
CA SER A 127 9.78 11.00 18.36
C SER A 127 10.83 11.98 17.81
N TYR A 128 11.69 12.51 18.67
CA TYR A 128 12.79 13.38 18.27
C TYR A 128 13.75 12.68 17.31
N THR A 129 14.13 11.43 17.62
CA THR A 129 15.01 10.63 16.75
C THR A 129 14.35 10.35 15.41
N ALA A 130 13.05 10.04 15.39
CA ALA A 130 12.31 9.84 14.15
C ALA A 130 12.24 11.10 13.27
N MET A 131 12.14 12.29 13.87
CA MET A 131 12.06 13.56 13.13
C MET A 131 13.41 14.08 12.65
N THR A 132 14.43 13.99 13.50
CA THR A 132 15.73 14.65 13.29
C THR A 132 16.83 13.70 12.84
N GLY A 133 16.60 12.38 12.89
CA GLY A 133 17.60 11.35 12.62
C GLY A 133 18.68 11.23 13.70
N VAL A 134 18.58 12.01 14.78
CA VAL A 134 19.57 12.12 15.84
C VAL A 134 18.86 12.05 17.19
N THR A 135 19.48 11.48 18.21
CA THR A 135 18.85 11.41 19.54
C THR A 135 18.87 12.79 20.22
N PRO A 136 17.89 13.14 21.07
CA PRO A 136 17.89 14.44 21.74
C PRO A 136 18.99 14.59 22.80
N PHE A 137 19.69 13.50 23.12
CA PHE A 137 20.87 13.49 23.98
C PHE A 137 22.18 13.57 23.18
N HIS A 138 22.11 13.83 21.88
CA HIS A 138 23.27 14.04 21.04
C HIS A 138 23.89 15.41 21.34
N ASN A 139 25.02 15.41 22.03
CA ASN A 139 25.76 16.63 22.35
C ASN A 139 26.43 17.18 21.10
N LEU A 140 25.93 18.30 20.55
CA LEU A 140 26.63 19.04 19.49
C LEU A 140 27.84 19.85 20.01
N HIS A 141 27.86 20.20 21.30
CA HIS A 141 28.86 21.12 21.88
C HIS A 141 29.41 20.64 23.25
N GLY A 142 29.64 19.34 23.42
CA GLY A 142 30.16 18.79 24.68
C GLY A 142 31.16 17.68 24.43
N ALA A 143 32.39 17.87 24.92
CA ALA A 143 33.54 17.02 24.73
C ALA A 143 33.32 15.54 25.09
N GLY A 144 33.78 14.65 24.21
CA GLY A 144 34.21 13.29 24.55
C GLY A 144 33.13 12.22 24.57
N GLY A 145 33.06 11.41 23.52
CA GLY A 145 32.29 10.16 23.55
C GLY A 145 32.04 9.50 22.19
N ALA A 146 33.13 9.02 21.56
CA ALA A 146 33.16 7.95 20.55
C ALA A 146 32.26 8.05 19.30
N ALA A 147 32.90 8.35 18.15
CA ALA A 147 32.88 7.57 16.90
C ALA A 147 32.99 8.48 15.66
N ALA A 148 34.15 9.10 15.46
CA ALA A 148 34.49 9.70 14.17
C ALA A 148 35.16 8.64 13.28
N THR A 149 34.40 8.03 12.37
CA THR A 149 34.96 7.36 11.19
C THR A 149 34.92 8.37 10.04
N GLN A 150 36.04 9.04 9.78
CA GLN A 150 36.20 9.85 8.56
C GLN A 150 36.58 8.92 7.41
N LYS A 151 35.78 8.91 6.34
CA LYS A 151 36.17 8.34 5.04
C LYS A 151 36.83 9.42 4.19
N LYS A 152 37.96 9.03 3.58
CA LYS A 152 38.76 9.78 2.60
C LYS A 152 37.97 10.16 1.37
#